data_AF-A0A640W515-F1
#
_entry.id   AF-A0A640W515-F1
#
_cell.length_a   1.000
_cell.length_b   1.000
_cell.length_c   1.000
_cell.angle_alpha   90.00
_cell.angle_beta   90.00
_cell.angle_gamma   90.00
#
_symmetry.space_group_name_H-M   'P 1'
#
loop_
_entity.id
_entity.type
_entity.pdbx_description
1 polymer ?
#
loop_
_entity_poly.entity_id
_entity_poly.type
_entity_poly.pdbx_seq_one_letter_code
_entity_poly.pdbx_strand_id
1 'polypeptide(L)' 'MANKKEKIMDKIEDLNMERAMIREEMEELEKKKKEMKKEKYEKLKAKYEKKLEKIREKIRKLEEELKKL' A
#
# COMPACT_ATOMS: atom_id res chain seq x y z
N MET A 1 -11.18 -2.23 26.83
CA MET A 1 -11.03 -1.16 25.82
C MET A 1 -9.66 -1.35 25.19
N ALA A 2 -9.57 -1.56 23.87
CA ALA A 2 -8.26 -1.70 23.23
C ALA A 2 -7.42 -0.44 23.47
N ASN A 3 -6.20 -0.63 23.97
CA ASN A 3 -5.29 0.48 24.29
C ASN A 3 -4.94 1.23 23.00
N LYS A 4 -4.70 2.55 23.10
CA LYS A 4 -4.39 3.40 21.93
C LYS A 4 -3.28 2.80 21.05
N LYS A 5 -2.29 2.14 21.67
CA LYS A 5 -1.22 1.40 21.00
C LYS A 5 -1.72 0.24 20.14
N GLU A 6 -2.64 -0.58 20.65
CA GLU A 6 -3.22 -1.73 19.92
C GLU A 6 -3.95 -1.25 18.67
N LYS A 7 -4.80 -0.22 18.79
CA LYS A 7 -5.51 0.35 17.63
C LYS A 7 -4.58 0.87 16.52
N ILE A 8 -3.41 1.40 16.89
CA ILE A 8 -2.41 1.86 15.92
C ILE A 8 -1.72 0.65 15.26
N MET A 9 -1.40 -0.39 16.03
CA MET A 9 -0.83 -1.63 15.49
C MET A 9 -1.78 -2.34 14.53
N ASP A 10 -3.05 -2.49 14.90
CA ASP A 10 -4.10 -3.07 14.05
C ASP A 10 -4.19 -2.33 12.72
N LYS A 11 -4.17 -0.99 12.77
CA LYS A 11 -4.23 -0.17 11.57
C LYS A 11 -2.98 -0.26 10.70
N ILE A 12 -1.80 -0.44 11.31
CA ILE A 12 -0.56 -0.71 10.56
C ILE A 12 -0.65 -2.07 9.87
N GLU A 13 -1.22 -3.08 10.53
CA GLU A 13 -1.42 -4.41 9.97
C GLU A 13 -2.36 -4.37 8.77
N ASP A 14 -3.52 -3.72 8.90
CA ASP A 14 -4.47 -3.49 7.79
C ASP A 14 -3.79 -2.82 6.59
N LEU A 15 -3.00 -1.76 6.84
CA LEU A 15 -2.27 -1.06 5.78
C LEU A 15 -1.18 -1.92 5.14
N ASN A 16 -0.56 -2.82 5.90
CA ASN A 16 0.41 -3.76 5.37
C ASN A 16 -0.26 -4.84 4.51
N MET A 17 -1.45 -5.31 4.87
CA MET A 17 -2.25 -6.18 4.02
C MET A 17 -2.64 -5.47 2.72
N GLU A 18 -3.12 -4.22 2.79
CA GLU A 18 -3.42 -3.41 1.60
C GLU A 18 -2.19 -3.22 0.72
N ARG A 19 -1.02 -2.99 1.32
CA ARG A 19 0.27 -2.89 0.62
C ARG A 19 0.62 -4.19 -0.11
N ALA A 20 0.38 -5.34 0.50
CA ALA A 20 0.65 -6.65 -0.09
C ALA A 20 -0.26 -6.90 -1.30
N MET A 21 -1.56 -6.67 -1.15
CA MET A 21 -2.54 -6.81 -2.24
C MET A 21 -2.16 -5.95 -3.46
N ILE A 22 -1.78 -4.69 -3.25
CA ILE A 22 -1.39 -3.82 -4.38
C ILE A 22 -0.10 -4.31 -5.06
N ARG A 23 0.83 -4.91 -4.32
CA ARG A 23 2.03 -5.50 -4.92
C ARG A 23 1.69 -6.70 -5.80
N GLU A 24 0.75 -7.54 -5.36
CA GLU A 24 0.25 -8.65 -6.17
C GLU A 24 -0.45 -8.15 -7.44
N GLU A 25 -1.32 -7.14 -7.32
CA GLU A 25 -1.96 -6.49 -8.48
C GLU A 25 -0.92 -5.93 -9.48
N MET A 26 0.17 -5.34 -8.98
CA MET A 26 1.27 -4.88 -9.84
C MET A 26 2.01 -6.02 -10.53
N GLU A 27 2.23 -7.14 -9.84
CA GLU A 27 2.87 -8.31 -10.43
C GLU A 27 1.99 -8.92 -11.54
N GLU A 28 0.68 -9.00 -11.32
CA GLU A 28 -0.27 -9.41 -12.35
C GLU A 28 -0.29 -8.45 -13.55
N LEU A 29 -0.24 -7.14 -13.28
CA LEU A 29 -0.15 -6.12 -14.32
C LEU A 29 1.11 -6.31 -15.18
N GLU A 30 2.25 -6.63 -14.55
CA GLU A 30 3.51 -6.89 -15.23
C GLU A 30 3.43 -8.13 -16.13
N LYS A 31 2.80 -9.21 -15.65
CA LYS A 31 2.56 -10.44 -16.43
C LYS A 31 1.74 -10.16 -17.68
N LYS A 32 0.71 -9.32 -17.57
CA LYS A 32 -0.20 -8.95 -18.66
C LYS A 32 0.28 -7.74 -19.49
N LYS A 33 1.48 -7.20 -19.25
CA LYS A 33 1.93 -5.96 -19.93
C LYS A 33 1.95 -6.05 -21.45
N LYS A 34 2.23 -7.25 -21.99
CA LYS A 34 2.28 -7.52 -23.43
C LYS A 34 0.89 -7.61 -24.07
N GLU A 35 -0.15 -7.81 -23.27
CA GLU A 35 -1.54 -7.95 -23.71
C GLU A 35 -2.30 -6.62 -23.73
N MET A 36 -1.64 -5.52 -23.35
CA MET A 36 -2.25 -4.20 -23.30
C MET A 36 -1.40 -3.13 -23.97
N LYS A 37 -2.06 -2.02 -24.36
CA LYS A 37 -1.36 -0.85 -24.88
C LYS A 37 -0.42 -0.29 -23.83
N LYS A 38 0.80 0.11 -24.25
CA LYS A 38 1.84 0.69 -23.39
C LYS A 38 1.31 1.83 -22.52
N GLU A 39 0.56 2.77 -23.09
CA GLU A 39 -0.03 3.89 -22.35
C GLU A 39 -1.01 3.44 -21.25
N LYS A 40 -1.79 2.37 -21.50
CA LYS A 40 -2.72 1.83 -20.51
C LYS A 40 -1.96 1.18 -19.36
N TYR A 41 -0.92 0.42 -19.67
CA TYR A 41 -0.03 -0.17 -18.67
C TYR A 41 0.63 0.90 -17.81
N GLU A 42 1.22 1.94 -18.42
CA GLU A 42 1.89 3.02 -17.69
C GLU A 42 0.93 3.78 -16.77
N LYS A 43 -0.30 4.08 -17.23
CA LYS A 43 -1.33 4.71 -16.39
C LYS A 43 -1.72 3.85 -15.19
N LEU A 44 -1.88 2.54 -15.39
CA LEU A 44 -2.23 1.61 -14.31
C LEU A 44 -1.07 1.47 -13.31
N LYS A 45 0.16 1.31 -13.82
CA LYS A 45 1.37 1.26 -13.01
C LYS A 45 1.51 2.51 -12.13
N ALA A 46 1.41 3.70 -12.72
CA ALA A 46 1.48 4.96 -11.98
C ALA A 46 0.37 5.07 -10.91
N LYS A 47 -0.84 4.57 -11.20
CA LYS A 47 -1.93 4.53 -10.22
C LYS A 47 -1.59 3.64 -9.02
N TYR A 48 -1.03 2.45 -9.25
CA TYR A 48 -0.62 1.53 -8.18
C TYR A 48 0.57 2.07 -7.38
N GLU A 49 1.57 2.64 -8.05
CA GLU A 49 2.72 3.28 -7.39
C GLU A 49 2.27 4.41 -6.47
N LYS A 50 1.36 5.28 -6.94
CA LYS A 50 0.78 6.36 -6.11
C LYS A 50 -0.01 5.83 -4.91
N LYS A 51 -0.71 4.69 -5.05
CA LYS A 51 -1.39 4.06 -3.90
C LYS A 51 -0.37 3.51 -2.90
N LEU A 52 0.67 2.83 -3.37
CA LEU A 52 1.74 2.30 -2.51
C LEU A 52 2.44 3.40 -1.73
N GLU A 53 2.74 4.53 -2.37
CA GLU A 53 3.34 5.69 -1.71
C GLU A 53 2.45 6.22 -0.58
N LYS A 54 1.16 6.41 -0.84
CA LYS A 54 0.20 6.84 0.18
C LYS A 54 0.12 5.88 1.37
N ILE A 55 0.14 4.57 1.11
CA ILE A 55 0.12 3.57 2.19
C ILE A 55 1.41 3.61 3.00
N ARG A 56 2.57 3.73 2.34
CA ARG A 56 3.87 3.88 3.02
C ARG A 56 3.90 5.11 3.91
N GLU A 57 3.42 6.25 3.43
CA GLU A 57 3.32 7.46 4.25
C GLU A 57 2.40 7.30 5.45
N LYS A 58 1.24 6.65 5.27
CA LYS A 58 0.30 6.36 6.37
C LYS A 58 0.94 5.45 7.42
N ILE A 59 1.59 4.38 7.01
CA ILE A 59 2.31 3.45 7.92
C ILE A 59 3.37 4.23 8.68
N ARG A 60 4.21 5.02 8.00
CA ARG A 60 5.27 5.81 8.65
C ARG A 60 4.72 6.78 9.69
N LYS A 61 3.62 7.48 9.40
CA LYS A 61 2.98 8.39 10.38
C LYS A 61 2.48 7.64 11.61
N LEU A 62 1.89 6.45 11.43
CA LEU A 62 1.43 5.61 12.53
C LEU A 62 2.60 5.05 13.34
N GLU A 63 3.68 4.64 12.70
CA GLU A 63 4.92 4.22 13.37
C GLU A 63 5.55 5.35 14.18
N GLU A 64 5.55 6.58 13.63
CA GLU A 64 6.02 7.78 14.35
C GLU A 64 5.10 8.13 15.54
N GLU A 65 3.79 7.96 15.41
CA GLU A 65 2.85 8.11 16.54
C GLU A 65 3.10 7.05 17.61
N LEU A 66 3.34 5.80 17.21
CA LEU A 66 3.61 4.70 18.12
C LEU A 66 4.92 4.88 18.90
N LYS A 67 5.94 5.49 18.28
CA LYS A 67 7.21 5.84 18.94
C LYS A 67 7.07 6.97 19.98
N LYS A 68 6.02 7.80 19.88
CA LYS A 68 5.76 8.93 20.78
C LYS A 68 4.83 8.58 21.94
N LEU A 69 4.27 7.35 21.93
CA LEU A 69 3.46 6.78 23.00
C LEU A 69 4.33 6.08 24.03
#